data_AF-A0A1M6RHB5-F1
#
_entry.id   AF-A0A1M6RHB5-F1
#
_cell.length_a   1.000
_cell.length_b   1.000
_cell.length_c   1.000
_cell.angle_alpha   90.00
_cell.angle_beta   90.00
_cell.angle_gamma   90.00
#
_symmetry.space_group_name_H-M   'P 1'
#
loop_
_entity.id
_entity.type
_entity.pdbx_description
1 polymer ?
#
loop_
_entity_poly.entity_id
_entity_poly.type
_entity_poly.pdbx_seq_one_letter_code
_entity_poly.pdbx_strand_id
1 'polypeptide(L)'
;MAGNRSFKDYVADRFENELFNAVKNYIEENYDNLNLRLYKVRNIGGIELSDIEVKFVSVNDLLGMKIEFDVVVEADLGVRESDYHYDETEYCSQWFMLKCLGDLDSNLDDFIISSVTEYIGKNKQPKPMSDSLVPIISKEQLESVATDFLRRYYPEALKTPMAVEPQVLAEKMGLRVEMREITKDLCVFGQIFFHDCEAEFYDKVSDKMVQTHVDAKTIFVDPKAYFLYNLGSVNNTIVHECVHWDLHRKAFELERLYNSSATRIKCQVIGGIKDNNKDATDWMEWQANALAPRIQMPISTFKKKAFEFIKQYKKEIGTDELIDVMEPVIDSLATFFGVSRTAAKIRMIDVGYEEAIGTFTYIDGRYVKPHRFKKGILQRNQTFSISATDAAIQSLANPEMSSLVRDGSYLYVDSHFVLNHPKYLTQDIFGNTILTDYARTHMEECCLIFELSVRSGCREKYYSECFLNRDKSSIISFDIKYSGGYEYSTQEKKAKLLADVLAENARIYNKLPNSYTDSLKIVRKWKNVTFKELAERTMLSERTIRRIVNGEETGSLNSIILICLGLHLPPEISRHIIDKSPFSLNLANQNHQWYNFALTHLYGHTMDEIRTFLHQYGAAPL
;
A
#
# COMPACT_ATOMS: atom_id res chain seq x y z
N MET A 1 6.89 -19.82 17.95
CA MET A 1 5.85 -18.83 17.63
C MET A 1 5.67 -18.03 18.90
N ALA A 2 5.91 -16.72 18.88
CA ALA A 2 5.52 -15.89 20.03
C ALA A 2 4.00 -16.02 20.16
N GLY A 3 3.50 -16.55 21.27
CA GLY A 3 2.09 -16.37 21.60
C GLY A 3 1.97 -14.95 22.12
N ASN A 4 0.84 -14.25 21.91
CA ASN A 4 0.62 -12.92 22.48
C ASN A 4 0.96 -12.92 23.99
N ARG A 5 2.14 -12.42 24.37
CA ARG A 5 2.54 -12.27 25.77
C ARG A 5 2.05 -10.92 26.26
N SER A 6 1.34 -10.98 27.37
CA SER A 6 0.77 -9.82 28.03
C SER A 6 1.70 -9.39 29.16
N PHE A 7 2.16 -8.14 29.14
CA PHE A 7 2.89 -7.58 30.26
C PHE A 7 1.96 -7.39 31.47
N LYS A 8 0.68 -7.08 31.24
CA LYS A 8 -0.34 -7.06 32.29
C LYS A 8 -0.42 -8.40 33.03
N ASP A 9 -0.59 -9.50 32.30
CA ASP A 9 -0.70 -10.84 32.92
C ASP A 9 0.60 -11.19 33.66
N TYR A 10 1.75 -10.80 33.12
CA TYR A 10 3.04 -11.03 33.76
C TYR A 10 3.13 -10.32 35.12
N VAL A 11 2.73 -9.05 35.17
CA VAL A 11 2.73 -8.25 36.39
C VAL A 11 1.72 -8.79 37.40
N ALA A 12 0.54 -9.19 36.94
CA ALA A 12 -0.51 -9.77 37.78
C ALA A 12 -0.03 -11.06 38.47
N ASP A 13 0.59 -11.96 37.71
CA ASP A 13 1.05 -13.24 38.24
C ASP A 13 2.31 -13.10 39.11
N ARG A 14 3.28 -12.29 38.68
CA ARG A 14 4.59 -12.22 39.31
C ARG A 14 4.62 -11.37 40.58
N PHE A 15 3.89 -10.25 40.58
CA PHE A 15 3.96 -9.23 41.63
C PHE A 15 2.69 -9.14 42.46
N GLU A 16 1.83 -10.15 42.43
CA GLU A 16 0.54 -10.22 43.14
C GLU A 16 0.69 -9.81 44.61
N ASN A 17 1.66 -10.42 45.31
CA ASN A 17 1.88 -10.20 46.74
C ASN A 17 2.37 -8.78 47.04
N GLU A 18 3.29 -8.26 46.23
CA GLU A 18 3.82 -6.91 46.38
C GLU A 18 2.73 -5.86 46.13
N LEU A 19 1.90 -6.05 45.11
CA LEU A 19 0.76 -5.20 44.80
C LEU A 19 -0.28 -5.26 45.93
N PHE A 20 -0.63 -6.46 46.41
CA PHE A 20 -1.60 -6.65 47.50
C PHE A 20 -1.14 -5.95 48.77
N ASN A 21 0.11 -6.16 49.17
CA ASN A 21 0.69 -5.55 50.37
C ASN A 21 0.76 -4.02 50.25
N ALA A 22 1.10 -3.48 49.07
CA ALA A 22 1.13 -2.04 48.85
C ALA A 22 -0.26 -1.39 48.96
N VAL A 23 -1.29 -2.02 48.39
CA VAL A 23 -2.68 -1.55 48.50
C VAL A 23 -3.16 -1.66 49.95
N LYS A 24 -2.88 -2.78 50.62
CA LYS A 24 -3.23 -2.98 52.03
C LYS A 24 -2.63 -1.89 52.92
N ASN A 25 -1.33 -1.64 52.80
CA ASN A 25 -0.65 -0.60 53.58
C ASN A 25 -1.25 0.79 53.30
N TYR A 26 -1.55 1.10 52.04
CA TYR A 26 -2.20 2.36 51.68
C TYR A 26 -3.58 2.50 52.32
N ILE A 27 -4.40 1.45 52.33
CA ILE A 27 -5.72 1.44 52.96
C ILE A 27 -5.58 1.65 54.47
N GLU A 28 -4.68 0.93 55.14
CA GLU A 28 -4.44 1.06 56.59
C GLU A 28 -4.01 2.48 56.98
N GLU A 29 -3.21 3.15 56.15
CA GLU A 29 -2.76 4.53 56.39
C GLU A 29 -3.83 5.60 56.06
N ASN A 30 -4.83 5.27 55.22
CA ASN A 30 -5.76 6.25 54.66
C ASN A 30 -7.24 5.90 54.83
N TYR A 31 -7.60 4.92 55.68
CA TYR A 31 -8.96 4.38 55.77
C TYR A 31 -10.05 5.44 56.05
N ASP A 32 -9.73 6.50 56.80
CA ASP A 32 -10.63 7.62 57.09
C ASP A 32 -10.93 8.53 55.88
N ASN A 33 -10.06 8.51 54.86
CA ASN A 33 -10.10 9.43 53.72
C ASN A 33 -10.52 8.76 52.40
N LEU A 34 -10.72 7.44 52.39
CA LEU A 34 -11.13 6.71 51.19
C LEU A 34 -12.57 7.06 50.80
N ASN A 35 -12.79 7.38 49.53
CA ASN A 35 -14.10 7.73 49.02
C ASN A 35 -14.94 6.48 48.67
N LEU A 36 -15.36 5.74 49.70
CA LEU A 36 -16.12 4.50 49.55
C LEU A 36 -17.63 4.78 49.44
N ARG A 37 -18.29 4.10 48.49
CA ARG A 37 -19.75 4.14 48.35
C ARG A 37 -20.40 3.09 49.25
N LEU A 38 -20.66 3.48 50.50
CA LEU A 38 -21.27 2.62 51.52
C LEU A 38 -22.74 3.01 51.74
N TYR A 39 -23.61 2.04 51.99
CA TYR A 39 -25.04 2.22 52.21
C TYR A 39 -25.51 1.74 53.57
N LYS A 40 -24.82 0.77 54.17
CA LYS A 40 -25.14 0.16 55.46
C LYS A 40 -24.24 0.67 56.57
N VAL A 41 -22.93 0.76 56.32
CA VAL A 41 -21.95 1.27 57.29
C VAL A 41 -21.98 2.79 57.30
N ARG A 42 -22.25 3.39 58.47
CA ARG A 42 -22.31 4.84 58.66
C ARG A 42 -20.98 5.42 59.13
N ASN A 43 -20.28 4.69 60.01
CA ASN A 43 -18.97 5.08 60.53
C ASN A 43 -17.99 3.92 60.35
N ILE A 44 -16.90 4.18 59.63
CA ILE A 44 -15.88 3.17 59.33
C ILE A 44 -15.05 2.88 60.59
N GLY A 45 -15.10 1.65 61.09
CA GLY A 45 -14.26 1.16 62.19
C GLY A 45 -13.00 0.43 61.73
N GLY A 46 -13.01 -0.08 60.50
CA GLY A 46 -11.86 -0.73 59.88
C GLY A 46 -12.20 -1.24 58.47
N ILE A 47 -11.17 -1.40 57.65
CA ILE A 47 -11.27 -1.91 56.29
C ILE A 47 -10.32 -3.10 56.16
N GLU A 48 -10.82 -4.21 55.67
CA GLU A 48 -10.05 -5.43 55.39
C GLU A 48 -9.97 -5.64 53.88
N LEU A 49 -8.75 -5.70 53.33
CA LEU A 49 -8.51 -6.05 51.94
C LEU A 49 -8.65 -7.57 51.77
N SER A 50 -9.59 -8.00 50.92
CA SER A 50 -9.87 -9.42 50.68
C SER A 50 -9.08 -9.96 49.48
N ASP A 51 -9.13 -9.24 48.36
CA ASP A 51 -8.51 -9.65 47.10
C ASP A 51 -8.17 -8.42 46.23
N ILE A 52 -7.27 -8.60 45.27
CA ILE A 52 -7.00 -7.61 44.22
C ILE A 52 -7.04 -8.26 42.83
N GLU A 53 -7.57 -7.53 41.85
CA GLU A 53 -7.51 -7.93 40.45
C GLU A 53 -6.82 -6.83 39.62
N VAL A 54 -5.73 -7.17 38.93
CA VAL A 54 -5.09 -6.26 37.97
C VAL A 54 -6.01 -6.06 36.77
N LYS A 55 -6.51 -4.84 36.58
CA LYS A 55 -7.41 -4.51 35.46
C LYS A 55 -6.65 -4.14 34.20
N PHE A 56 -5.65 -3.26 34.31
CA PHE A 56 -4.78 -2.90 33.19
C PHE A 56 -3.45 -2.34 33.66
N VAL A 57 -2.44 -2.49 32.80
CA VAL A 57 -1.10 -1.91 32.97
C VAL A 57 -0.83 -0.93 31.84
N SER A 58 -0.32 0.26 32.17
CA SER A 58 0.07 1.29 31.19
C SER A 58 1.55 1.56 31.29
N VAL A 59 2.30 1.16 30.25
CA VAL A 59 3.76 1.22 30.26
C VAL A 59 4.28 2.47 29.56
N ASN A 60 5.34 3.06 30.13
CA ASN A 60 6.10 4.18 29.64
C ASN A 60 7.57 3.76 29.43
N ASP A 61 8.08 4.01 28.23
CA ASP A 61 9.44 3.67 27.84
C ASP A 61 10.49 4.60 28.48
N LEU A 62 11.47 4.02 29.18
CA LEU A 62 12.65 4.71 29.70
C LEU A 62 13.93 4.29 28.97
N LEU A 63 15.03 5.00 29.22
CA LEU A 63 16.34 4.73 28.59
C LEU A 63 16.85 3.32 28.95
N GLY A 64 17.43 2.63 27.96
CA GLY A 64 17.94 1.28 28.14
C GLY A 64 16.79 0.27 28.25
N MET A 65 16.88 -0.66 29.19
CA MET A 65 15.89 -1.71 29.41
C MET A 65 14.91 -1.41 30.56
N LYS A 66 15.01 -0.20 31.13
CA LYS A 66 14.13 0.30 32.18
C LYS A 66 12.73 0.62 31.65
N ILE A 67 11.73 0.38 32.48
CA ILE A 67 10.34 0.74 32.22
C ILE A 67 9.73 1.37 33.47
N GLU A 68 8.87 2.35 33.24
CA GLU A 68 7.92 2.85 34.23
C GLU A 68 6.53 2.38 33.81
N PHE A 69 5.70 1.97 34.76
CA PHE A 69 4.36 1.52 34.42
C PHE A 69 3.37 1.76 35.55
N ASP A 70 2.17 2.17 35.16
CA ASP A 70 1.05 2.32 36.08
C ASP A 70 0.24 1.02 36.08
N VAL A 71 0.10 0.39 37.25
CA VAL A 71 -0.75 -0.79 37.49
C VAL A 71 -2.05 -0.32 38.11
N VAL A 72 -3.17 -0.58 37.43
CA VAL A 72 -4.49 -0.31 37.99
C VAL A 72 -5.11 -1.60 38.48
N VAL A 73 -5.47 -1.61 39.76
CA VAL A 73 -6.06 -2.76 40.45
C VAL A 73 -7.45 -2.40 40.97
N GLU A 74 -8.37 -3.35 40.86
CA GLU A 74 -9.61 -3.35 41.61
C GLU A 74 -9.37 -4.12 42.90
N ALA A 75 -9.68 -3.51 44.04
CA ALA A 75 -9.52 -4.11 45.35
C ALA A 75 -10.89 -4.38 45.97
N ASP A 76 -11.10 -5.61 46.43
CA ASP A 76 -12.32 -6.01 47.13
C ASP A 76 -12.13 -5.81 48.64
N LEU A 77 -13.00 -4.97 49.21
CA LEU A 77 -12.89 -4.47 50.58
C LEU A 77 -14.06 -4.95 51.43
N GLY A 78 -13.77 -5.44 52.62
CA GLY A 78 -14.73 -5.64 53.70
C GLY A 78 -14.66 -4.49 54.70
N VAL A 79 -15.70 -3.65 54.75
CA VAL A 79 -15.75 -2.47 55.63
C VAL A 79 -16.61 -2.78 56.85
N ARG A 80 -16.06 -2.61 58.04
CA ARG A 80 -16.74 -2.88 59.32
C ARG A 80 -17.19 -1.58 59.98
N GLU A 81 -18.39 -1.61 60.56
CA GLU A 81 -18.91 -0.49 61.36
C GLU A 81 -18.13 -0.31 62.67
N SER A 82 -17.88 0.94 63.07
CA SER A 82 -17.21 1.27 64.33
C SER A 82 -18.09 1.11 65.57
N ASP A 83 -19.42 1.06 65.41
CA ASP A 83 -20.38 1.04 66.52
C ASP A 83 -20.67 -0.41 66.96
N TYR A 84 -20.30 -0.74 68.20
CA TYR A 84 -20.43 -2.08 68.81
C TYR A 84 -21.88 -2.59 68.95
N HIS A 85 -22.88 -1.78 68.59
CA HIS A 85 -24.29 -2.18 68.62
C HIS A 85 -24.75 -2.91 67.36
N TYR A 86 -24.03 -2.79 66.24
CA TYR A 86 -24.37 -3.44 64.97
C TYR A 86 -23.09 -4.04 64.35
N ASP A 87 -22.95 -5.36 64.36
CA ASP A 87 -21.86 -6.09 63.68
C ASP A 87 -22.10 -6.13 62.15
N GLU A 88 -22.33 -4.97 61.53
CA GLU A 88 -22.56 -4.86 60.09
C GLU A 88 -21.22 -4.78 59.36
N THR A 89 -21.07 -5.60 58.33
CA THR A 89 -19.95 -5.57 57.39
C THR A 89 -20.52 -5.38 55.98
N GLU A 90 -20.01 -4.37 55.27
CA GLU A 90 -20.38 -4.09 53.89
C GLU A 90 -19.20 -4.36 52.97
N TYR A 91 -19.46 -5.05 51.85
CA TYR A 91 -18.45 -5.31 50.83
C TYR A 91 -18.57 -4.30 49.70
N CYS A 92 -17.45 -3.71 49.30
CA CYS A 92 -17.38 -2.81 48.16
C CYS A 92 -16.06 -3.01 47.41
N SER A 93 -16.01 -2.51 46.18
CA SER A 93 -14.80 -2.53 45.37
C SER A 93 -14.30 -1.11 45.16
N GLN A 94 -12.99 -0.90 45.28
CA GLN A 94 -12.32 0.38 45.09
C GLN A 94 -11.13 0.21 44.16
N TRP A 95 -10.93 1.16 43.24
CA TRP A 95 -9.83 1.09 42.28
C TRP A 95 -8.64 1.91 42.75
N PHE A 96 -7.46 1.32 42.66
CA PHE A 96 -6.18 1.97 42.99
C PHE A 96 -5.26 1.97 41.78
N MET A 97 -4.39 2.98 41.72
CA MET A 97 -3.30 3.09 40.76
C MET A 97 -1.98 3.04 41.52
N LEU A 98 -1.14 2.08 41.15
CA LEU A 98 0.22 1.93 41.64
C LEU A 98 1.19 2.37 40.55
N LYS A 99 2.13 3.26 40.89
CA LYS A 99 3.22 3.63 39.99
C LYS A 99 4.40 2.72 40.28
N CYS A 100 4.89 2.06 39.24
CA CYS A 100 5.90 1.03 39.34
C CYS A 100 7.09 1.33 38.42
N LEU A 101 8.26 0.83 38.82
CA LEU A 101 9.53 0.93 38.09
C LEU A 101 10.20 -0.44 38.10
N GLY A 102 10.93 -0.76 37.04
CA GLY A 102 11.79 -1.94 36.97
C GLY A 102 12.68 -1.96 35.73
N ASP A 103 13.66 -2.85 35.72
CA ASP A 103 14.60 -3.06 34.61
C ASP A 103 14.47 -4.48 34.03
N LEU A 104 14.21 -4.57 32.72
CA LEU A 104 14.10 -5.86 32.03
C LEU A 104 15.45 -6.58 31.94
N ASP A 105 16.59 -5.88 31.99
CA ASP A 105 17.91 -6.52 32.07
C ASP A 105 18.12 -7.26 33.40
N SER A 106 17.42 -6.83 34.46
CA SER A 106 17.38 -7.46 35.78
C SER A 106 16.22 -8.46 35.91
N ASN A 107 15.57 -8.84 34.80
CA ASN A 107 14.32 -9.60 34.79
C ASN A 107 13.21 -8.98 35.67
N LEU A 108 13.23 -7.66 35.93
CA LEU A 108 12.34 -7.00 36.91
C LEU A 108 12.47 -7.52 38.35
N ASP A 109 13.62 -8.11 38.71
CA ASP A 109 13.97 -8.43 40.11
C ASP A 109 14.13 -7.15 40.96
N ASP A 110 14.34 -6.00 40.31
CA ASP A 110 14.45 -4.67 40.91
C ASP A 110 13.11 -3.90 40.94
N PHE A 111 11.98 -4.62 40.88
CA PHE A 111 10.65 -4.04 40.91
C PHE A 111 10.42 -3.16 42.15
N ILE A 112 9.99 -1.93 41.92
CA ILE A 112 9.71 -0.94 42.97
C ILE A 112 8.34 -0.31 42.72
N ILE A 113 7.51 -0.24 43.76
CA ILE A 113 6.28 0.56 43.80
C ILE A 113 6.64 1.93 44.38
N SER A 114 6.57 2.98 43.57
CA SER A 114 6.93 4.33 43.99
C SER A 114 5.80 5.07 44.70
N SER A 115 4.54 4.76 44.37
CA SER A 115 3.37 5.39 45.00
C SER A 115 2.09 4.61 44.75
N VAL A 116 1.14 4.69 45.68
CA VAL A 116 -0.24 4.19 45.54
C VAL A 116 -1.19 5.38 45.67
N THR A 117 -2.21 5.44 44.83
CA THR A 117 -3.26 6.49 44.85
C THR A 117 -4.61 5.91 44.46
N GLU A 118 -5.71 6.54 44.87
CA GLU A 118 -7.04 6.21 44.33
C GLU A 118 -7.11 6.48 42.82
N TYR A 119 -7.74 5.58 42.07
CA TYR A 119 -7.83 5.71 40.62
C TYR A 119 -8.83 6.80 40.22
N ILE A 120 -8.32 7.91 39.69
CA ILE A 120 -9.11 9.03 39.18
C ILE A 120 -9.26 9.06 37.65
N GLY A 121 -8.56 8.17 36.94
CA GLY A 121 -8.51 8.12 35.48
C GLY A 121 -7.14 7.69 34.95
N LYS A 122 -7.04 7.46 33.64
CA LYS A 122 -5.83 6.97 33.00
C LYS A 122 -4.82 8.11 32.78
N ASN A 123 -3.58 7.93 33.24
CA ASN A 123 -2.48 8.85 32.95
C ASN A 123 -2.04 8.73 31.48
N LYS A 124 -1.73 9.88 30.86
CA LYS A 124 -1.14 9.90 29.53
C LYS A 124 0.36 9.71 29.63
N GLN A 125 0.85 8.54 29.21
CA GLN A 125 2.28 8.26 29.19
C GLN A 125 2.98 9.06 28.08
N PRO A 126 4.16 9.66 28.34
CA PRO A 126 4.94 10.37 27.33
C PRO A 126 5.42 9.49 26.18
N LYS A 127 5.85 8.25 26.49
CA LYS A 127 6.32 7.26 25.52
C LYS A 127 5.60 5.93 25.74
N PRO A 128 4.31 5.85 25.38
CA PRO A 128 3.50 4.68 25.67
C PRO A 128 4.02 3.44 24.93
N MET A 129 3.82 2.27 25.53
CA MET A 129 4.04 0.96 24.90
C MET A 129 2.75 0.13 24.95
N SER A 130 2.60 -0.84 24.04
CA SER A 130 1.53 -1.83 24.13
C SER A 130 1.77 -2.80 25.27
N ASP A 131 0.76 -3.65 25.51
CA ASP A 131 0.84 -4.76 26.45
C ASP A 131 1.97 -5.75 26.12
N SER A 132 2.37 -5.91 24.86
CA SER A 132 3.56 -6.71 24.49
C SER A 132 4.87 -5.92 24.46
N LEU A 133 4.94 -4.76 25.13
CA LEU A 133 6.11 -3.87 25.20
C LEU A 133 6.66 -3.43 23.82
N VAL A 134 5.78 -3.26 22.83
CA VAL A 134 6.12 -2.60 21.56
C VAL A 134 5.79 -1.11 21.68
N PRO A 135 6.71 -0.19 21.33
CA PRO A 135 6.44 1.26 21.38
C PRO A 135 5.19 1.66 20.58
N ILE A 136 4.35 2.55 21.09
CA ILE A 136 3.18 3.04 20.36
C ILE A 136 3.57 4.26 19.49
N ILE A 137 3.70 4.03 18.18
CA ILE A 137 4.09 5.06 17.20
C ILE A 137 2.96 5.28 16.19
N SER A 138 2.47 6.52 16.09
CA SER A 138 1.50 6.92 15.06
C SER A 138 2.19 7.30 13.74
N LYS A 139 1.43 7.31 12.64
CA LYS A 139 1.96 7.67 11.31
C LYS A 139 2.61 9.06 11.29
N GLU A 140 2.03 10.00 12.02
CA GLU A 140 2.48 11.39 12.11
C GLU A 140 3.81 11.51 12.87
N GLN A 141 4.14 10.53 13.72
CA GLN A 141 5.37 10.51 14.52
C GLN A 141 6.57 9.88 13.78
N LEU A 142 6.35 9.17 12.67
CA LEU A 142 7.39 8.40 11.97
C LEU A 142 8.62 9.25 11.59
N GLU A 143 8.43 10.48 11.12
CA GLU A 143 9.55 11.37 10.77
C GLU A 143 10.34 11.83 12.01
N SER A 144 9.65 12.14 13.11
CA SER A 144 10.33 12.50 14.36
C SER A 144 11.11 11.33 14.93
N VAL A 145 10.54 10.12 14.90
CA VAL A 145 11.23 8.90 15.38
C VAL A 145 12.46 8.60 14.52
N ALA A 146 12.35 8.64 13.20
CA ALA A 146 13.50 8.45 12.31
C ALA A 146 14.58 9.52 12.52
N THR A 147 14.18 10.77 12.77
CA THR A 147 15.11 11.87 13.08
C THR A 147 15.83 11.66 14.41
N ASP A 148 15.11 11.23 15.45
CA ASP A 148 15.68 10.97 16.76
C ASP A 148 16.62 9.76 16.74
N PHE A 149 16.29 8.71 15.97
CA PHE A 149 17.17 7.58 15.68
C PHE A 149 18.49 8.06 15.05
N LEU A 150 18.41 8.85 13.98
CA LEU A 150 19.60 9.39 13.30
C LEU A 150 20.39 10.33 14.22
N ARG A 151 19.74 11.11 15.09
CA ARG A 151 20.45 11.98 16.03
C ARG A 151 21.36 11.18 16.97
N ARG A 152 20.96 9.97 17.36
CA ARG A 152 21.76 9.07 18.22
C ARG A 152 22.89 8.39 17.46
N TYR A 153 22.63 7.89 16.26
CA TYR A 153 23.56 6.96 15.59
C TYR A 153 24.20 7.47 14.30
N TYR A 154 23.65 8.50 13.65
CA TYR A 154 24.17 9.04 12.38
C TYR A 154 23.83 10.53 12.17
N PRO A 155 24.22 11.44 13.09
CA PRO A 155 23.75 12.82 13.11
C PRO A 155 24.21 13.66 11.90
N GLU A 156 25.28 13.27 11.22
CA GLU A 156 25.78 13.94 10.01
C GLU A 156 24.79 13.90 8.85
N ALA A 157 23.99 12.83 8.71
CA ALA A 157 23.00 12.66 7.65
C ALA A 157 21.79 13.62 7.80
N LEU A 158 21.63 14.22 8.98
CA LEU A 158 20.61 15.25 9.23
C LEU A 158 21.08 16.65 8.79
N LYS A 159 22.39 16.88 8.65
CA LYS A 159 22.97 18.19 8.35
C LYS A 159 23.21 18.39 6.86
N THR A 160 23.80 17.39 6.21
CA THR A 160 24.18 17.44 4.79
C THR A 160 23.60 16.24 4.06
N PRO A 161 23.01 16.42 2.86
CA PRO A 161 22.60 15.28 2.05
C PRO A 161 23.75 14.31 1.80
N MET A 162 23.53 13.06 2.16
CA MET A 162 24.47 11.95 1.97
C MET A 162 23.71 10.62 2.07
N ALA A 163 24.29 9.55 1.53
CA ALA A 163 23.83 8.20 1.81
C ALA A 163 24.10 7.85 3.29
N VAL A 164 23.16 7.15 3.91
CA VAL A 164 23.38 6.49 5.20
C VAL A 164 23.92 5.11 4.90
N GLU A 165 25.23 4.92 5.12
CA GLU A 165 25.90 3.64 4.91
C GLU A 165 25.44 2.63 5.99
N PRO A 166 24.68 1.58 5.64
CA PRO A 166 24.02 0.72 6.63
C PRO A 166 24.98 -0.03 7.54
N GLN A 167 26.13 -0.46 7.01
CA GLN A 167 27.18 -1.13 7.78
C GLN A 167 27.77 -0.18 8.83
N VAL A 168 28.08 1.06 8.43
CA VAL A 168 28.59 2.08 9.36
C VAL A 168 27.55 2.44 10.42
N LEU A 169 26.27 2.52 10.03
CA LEU A 169 25.17 2.73 10.97
C LEU A 169 25.11 1.60 12.01
N ALA A 170 25.11 0.35 11.55
CA ALA A 170 25.08 -0.83 12.43
C ALA A 170 26.29 -0.86 13.38
N GLU A 171 27.50 -0.60 12.87
CA GLU A 171 28.72 -0.51 13.68
C GLU A 171 28.63 0.56 14.77
N LYS A 172 28.11 1.76 14.44
CA LYS A 172 27.90 2.83 15.43
C LYS A 172 26.86 2.48 16.50
N MET A 173 25.94 1.56 16.20
CA MET A 173 24.99 0.99 17.17
C MET A 173 25.61 -0.15 18.00
N GLY A 174 26.85 -0.55 17.70
CA GLY A 174 27.51 -1.69 18.32
C GLY A 174 27.01 -3.04 17.79
N LEU A 175 26.49 -3.07 16.57
CA LEU A 175 26.00 -4.26 15.88
C LEU A 175 27.03 -4.79 14.88
N ARG A 176 27.04 -6.11 14.67
CA ARG A 176 27.80 -6.79 13.62
C ARG A 176 26.88 -7.15 12.47
N VAL A 177 27.33 -7.01 11.23
CA VAL A 177 26.57 -7.44 10.04
C VAL A 177 27.32 -8.55 9.33
N GLU A 178 26.66 -9.67 9.08
CA GLU A 178 27.19 -10.84 8.36
C GLU A 178 26.32 -11.16 7.14
N MET A 179 26.97 -11.29 5.98
CA MET A 179 26.30 -11.69 4.74
C MET A 179 26.34 -13.21 4.61
N ARG A 180 25.18 -13.86 4.63
CA ARG A 180 25.10 -15.33 4.57
C ARG A 180 23.77 -15.79 4.00
N GLU A 181 23.77 -16.88 3.23
CA GLU A 181 22.52 -17.50 2.77
C GLU A 181 21.76 -18.06 3.99
N ILE A 182 20.55 -17.56 4.21
CA ILE A 182 19.79 -17.89 5.43
C ILE A 182 18.93 -19.12 5.17
N THR A 183 18.15 -19.12 4.09
CA THR A 183 17.27 -20.22 3.70
C THR A 183 17.45 -20.59 2.23
N LYS A 184 17.30 -21.88 1.90
CA LYS A 184 17.44 -22.39 0.53
C LYS A 184 16.47 -21.73 -0.46
N ASP A 185 15.26 -21.43 0.00
CA ASP A 185 14.18 -20.82 -0.78
C ASP A 185 14.24 -19.28 -0.82
N LEU A 186 15.22 -18.66 -0.14
CA LEU A 186 15.40 -17.22 -0.03
C LEU A 186 14.19 -16.48 0.56
N CYS A 187 13.30 -17.19 1.28
CA CYS A 187 12.14 -16.60 1.94
C CYS A 187 12.50 -15.69 3.12
N VAL A 188 13.72 -15.75 3.64
CA VAL A 188 14.21 -14.88 4.73
C VAL A 188 15.28 -13.94 4.22
N PHE A 189 15.04 -12.64 4.33
CA PHE A 189 15.95 -11.62 3.80
C PHE A 189 16.99 -11.16 4.84
N GLY A 190 16.57 -11.04 6.10
CA GLY A 190 17.42 -10.61 7.20
C GLY A 190 16.95 -11.17 8.53
N GLN A 191 17.85 -11.19 9.52
CA GLN A 191 17.60 -11.57 10.91
C GLN A 191 18.56 -10.86 11.88
N ILE A 192 18.04 -10.17 12.89
CA ILE A 192 18.79 -9.73 14.07
C ILE A 192 18.73 -10.76 15.21
N PHE A 193 19.87 -10.97 15.89
CA PHE A 193 19.96 -11.81 17.09
C PHE A 193 20.14 -10.97 18.36
N PHE A 194 19.19 -11.10 19.30
CA PHE A 194 19.17 -10.33 20.56
C PHE A 194 20.04 -10.91 21.66
N HIS A 195 20.28 -12.23 21.63
CA HIS A 195 21.08 -12.99 22.59
C HIS A 195 21.94 -14.02 21.85
N ASP A 196 22.99 -14.49 22.53
CA ASP A 196 23.82 -15.57 22.05
C ASP A 196 22.98 -16.85 21.90
N CYS A 197 23.07 -17.50 20.74
CA CYS A 197 22.29 -18.71 20.48
C CYS A 197 22.91 -19.59 19.39
N GLU A 198 22.34 -20.79 19.22
CA GLU A 198 22.61 -21.61 18.04
C GLU A 198 21.53 -21.38 16.98
N ALA A 199 21.95 -20.99 15.77
CA ALA A 199 21.08 -20.75 14.63
C ALA A 199 21.42 -21.66 13.44
N GLU A 200 20.46 -21.89 12.56
CA GLU A 200 20.66 -22.72 11.37
C GLU A 200 20.69 -21.85 10.13
N PHE A 201 21.71 -22.03 9.30
CA PHE A 201 21.89 -21.31 8.04
C PHE A 201 22.06 -22.28 6.89
N TYR A 202 21.65 -21.88 5.69
CA TYR A 202 21.80 -22.72 4.52
C TYR A 202 23.26 -22.71 4.03
N ASP A 203 23.83 -23.90 3.88
CA ASP A 203 25.13 -24.09 3.24
C ASP A 203 24.95 -24.69 1.84
N LYS A 204 25.32 -23.90 0.83
CA LYS A 204 25.19 -24.29 -0.58
C LYS A 204 26.10 -25.47 -0.95
N VAL A 205 27.25 -25.63 -0.28
CA VAL A 205 28.21 -26.69 -0.62
C VAL A 205 27.66 -28.07 -0.22
N SER A 206 27.08 -28.17 0.97
CA SER A 206 26.48 -29.40 1.48
C SER A 206 24.99 -29.57 1.14
N ASP A 207 24.34 -28.55 0.58
CA ASP A 207 22.89 -28.45 0.31
C ASP A 207 22.03 -28.75 1.55
N LYS A 208 22.46 -28.24 2.72
CA LYS A 208 21.84 -28.51 4.03
C LYS A 208 21.80 -27.26 4.90
N MET A 209 20.91 -27.29 5.88
CA MET A 209 20.92 -26.34 6.99
C MET A 209 22.00 -26.75 8.00
N VAL A 210 22.91 -25.84 8.34
CA VAL A 210 24.03 -26.05 9.24
C VAL A 210 23.85 -25.19 10.48
N GLN A 211 23.91 -25.83 11.65
CA GLN A 211 23.87 -25.16 12.93
C GLN A 211 25.19 -24.40 13.17
N THR A 212 25.09 -23.13 13.56
CA THR A 212 26.23 -22.25 13.84
C THR A 212 25.93 -21.44 15.09
N HIS A 213 26.94 -21.27 15.94
CA HIS A 213 26.90 -20.34 17.05
C HIS A 213 26.80 -18.90 16.54
N VAL A 214 25.91 -18.11 17.13
CA VAL A 214 25.68 -16.72 16.79
C VAL A 214 25.71 -15.90 18.06
N ASP A 215 26.59 -14.90 18.09
CA ASP A 215 26.65 -13.92 19.17
C ASP A 215 25.47 -12.93 19.06
N ALA A 216 25.00 -12.46 20.21
CA ALA A 216 24.08 -11.33 20.31
C ALA A 216 24.61 -10.12 19.52
N LYS A 217 23.71 -9.21 19.14
CA LYS A 217 24.03 -7.99 18.36
C LYS A 217 24.50 -8.28 16.94
N THR A 218 24.21 -9.47 16.41
CA THR A 218 24.59 -9.84 15.04
C THR A 218 23.37 -9.81 14.12
N ILE A 219 23.47 -9.08 13.02
CA ILE A 219 22.52 -9.04 11.91
C ILE A 219 23.05 -9.97 10.82
N PHE A 220 22.23 -10.92 10.38
CA PHE A 220 22.47 -11.70 9.17
C PHE A 220 21.61 -11.17 8.03
N VAL A 221 22.19 -11.04 6.85
CA VAL A 221 21.46 -10.65 5.63
C VAL A 221 21.77 -11.61 4.50
N ASP A 222 20.72 -12.04 3.80
CA ASP A 222 20.87 -12.90 2.64
C ASP A 222 21.23 -12.05 1.39
N PRO A 223 22.43 -12.22 0.81
CA PRO A 223 22.86 -11.41 -0.33
C PRO A 223 22.10 -11.75 -1.62
N LYS A 224 21.43 -12.92 -1.69
CA LYS A 224 20.70 -13.37 -2.88
C LYS A 224 19.22 -13.04 -2.85
N ALA A 225 18.65 -12.82 -1.68
CA ALA A 225 17.27 -12.36 -1.52
C ALA A 225 16.98 -11.09 -2.35
N TYR A 226 17.97 -10.20 -2.48
CA TYR A 226 17.89 -8.99 -3.30
C TYR A 226 17.53 -9.25 -4.77
N PHE A 227 18.05 -10.34 -5.36
CA PHE A 227 17.93 -10.57 -6.81
C PHE A 227 16.51 -10.99 -7.24
N LEU A 228 15.67 -11.42 -6.29
CA LEU A 228 14.34 -11.98 -6.57
C LEU A 228 13.19 -11.02 -6.25
N TYR A 229 13.42 -10.04 -5.36
CA TYR A 229 12.35 -9.20 -4.83
C TYR A 229 12.73 -7.71 -4.94
N ASN A 230 12.28 -7.04 -6.00
CA ASN A 230 12.48 -5.60 -6.30
C ASN A 230 12.04 -4.60 -5.19
N LEU A 231 11.62 -5.10 -4.04
CA LEU A 231 11.07 -4.33 -2.93
C LEU A 231 12.06 -4.06 -1.77
N GLY A 232 13.19 -4.79 -1.68
CA GLY A 232 14.17 -4.58 -0.60
C GLY A 232 15.62 -4.71 -1.06
N SER A 233 16.40 -3.63 -0.95
CA SER A 233 17.86 -3.70 -1.07
C SER A 233 18.45 -4.32 0.20
N VAL A 234 19.60 -5.00 0.06
CA VAL A 234 20.44 -5.43 1.21
C VAL A 234 20.58 -4.30 2.24
N ASN A 235 20.78 -3.08 1.75
CA ASN A 235 20.87 -1.88 2.56
C ASN A 235 19.62 -1.62 3.40
N ASN A 236 18.44 -1.73 2.79
CA ASN A 236 17.19 -1.54 3.51
C ASN A 236 16.96 -2.62 4.57
N THR A 237 17.33 -3.87 4.28
CA THR A 237 17.26 -4.96 5.26
C THR A 237 18.13 -4.66 6.47
N ILE A 238 19.39 -4.25 6.30
CA ILE A 238 20.26 -3.91 7.44
C ILE A 238 19.63 -2.80 8.30
N VAL A 239 19.16 -1.71 7.68
CA VAL A 239 18.55 -0.60 8.42
C VAL A 239 17.25 -1.02 9.11
N HIS A 240 16.46 -1.88 8.48
CA HIS A 240 15.27 -2.49 9.07
C HIS A 240 15.62 -3.28 10.34
N GLU A 241 16.63 -4.15 10.29
CA GLU A 241 17.10 -4.90 11.46
C GLU A 241 17.68 -3.97 12.54
N CYS A 242 18.35 -2.87 12.18
CA CYS A 242 18.76 -1.83 13.12
C CYS A 242 17.56 -1.19 13.85
N VAL A 243 16.42 -1.00 13.19
CA VAL A 243 15.20 -0.50 13.84
C VAL A 243 14.67 -1.52 14.84
N HIS A 244 14.66 -2.82 14.51
CA HIS A 244 14.31 -3.87 15.46
C HIS A 244 15.20 -3.83 16.71
N TRP A 245 16.50 -3.63 16.51
CA TRP A 245 17.44 -3.50 17.62
C TRP A 245 17.16 -2.27 18.50
N ASP A 246 16.85 -1.12 17.92
CA ASP A 246 16.64 0.12 18.70
C ASP A 246 15.28 0.13 19.42
N LEU A 247 14.21 -0.35 18.78
CA LEU A 247 12.84 -0.16 19.27
C LEU A 247 12.21 -1.39 19.92
N HIS A 248 12.60 -2.60 19.54
CA HIS A 248 11.81 -3.79 19.85
C HIS A 248 12.42 -4.69 20.93
N ARG A 249 13.62 -4.38 21.44
CA ARG A 249 14.31 -5.17 22.47
C ARG A 249 13.44 -5.52 23.68
N LYS A 250 12.63 -4.58 24.16
CA LYS A 250 11.77 -4.77 25.34
C LYS A 250 10.68 -5.80 25.10
N ALA A 251 10.09 -5.83 23.90
CA ALA A 251 9.15 -6.87 23.50
C ALA A 251 9.81 -8.25 23.49
N PHE A 252 11.06 -8.34 23.00
CA PHE A 252 11.82 -9.59 23.02
C PHE A 252 12.16 -10.05 24.45
N GLU A 253 12.51 -9.14 25.35
CA GLU A 253 12.76 -9.52 26.75
C GLU A 253 11.49 -10.01 27.46
N LEU A 254 10.32 -9.40 27.17
CA LEU A 254 9.05 -9.91 27.71
C LEU A 254 8.82 -11.38 27.33
N GLU A 255 9.07 -11.77 26.09
CA GLU A 255 8.95 -13.17 25.66
C GLU A 255 9.88 -14.10 26.46
N ARG A 256 11.09 -13.65 26.79
CA ARG A 256 12.05 -14.41 27.60
C ARG A 256 11.61 -14.55 29.04
N LEU A 257 10.95 -13.54 29.62
CA LEU A 257 10.39 -13.63 30.97
C LEU A 257 9.34 -14.75 31.09
N TYR A 258 8.59 -15.02 30.02
CA TYR A 258 7.64 -16.14 29.96
C TYR A 258 8.29 -17.48 29.59
N ASN A 259 9.44 -17.45 28.93
CA ASN A 259 10.12 -18.64 28.46
C ASN A 259 11.63 -18.43 28.53
N SER A 260 12.24 -18.85 29.64
CA SER A 260 13.69 -18.76 29.87
C SER A 260 14.54 -19.50 28.82
N SER A 261 13.93 -20.43 28.05
CA SER A 261 14.57 -21.15 26.94
C SER A 261 14.38 -20.49 25.57
N ALA A 262 13.67 -19.36 25.49
CA ALA A 262 13.49 -18.59 24.26
C ALA A 262 14.78 -17.84 23.87
N THR A 263 15.81 -18.58 23.48
CA THR A 263 17.07 -18.03 22.92
C THR A 263 16.95 -17.75 21.42
N ARG A 264 15.92 -18.30 20.76
CA ARG A 264 15.70 -18.22 19.31
C ARG A 264 14.34 -17.60 19.03
N ILE A 265 14.27 -16.28 19.01
CA ILE A 265 13.12 -15.59 18.39
C ILE A 265 13.62 -15.05 17.06
N LYS A 266 13.37 -15.82 16.00
CA LYS A 266 13.64 -15.40 14.63
C LYS A 266 12.75 -14.19 14.36
N CYS A 267 13.32 -12.99 14.21
CA CYS A 267 12.71 -11.98 13.34
C CYS A 267 12.90 -12.50 11.92
N GLN A 268 12.01 -13.42 11.58
CA GLN A 268 12.00 -14.05 10.29
C GLN A 268 11.33 -12.98 9.42
N VAL A 269 12.11 -12.22 8.64
CA VAL A 269 11.55 -11.46 7.50
C VAL A 269 11.04 -12.48 6.51
N ILE A 270 9.96 -13.18 6.85
CA ILE A 270 9.19 -13.98 5.93
C ILE A 270 8.43 -12.91 5.15
N GLY A 271 8.53 -12.90 3.83
CA GLY A 271 7.47 -12.31 3.01
C GLY A 271 6.18 -13.11 3.24
N GLY A 272 5.41 -12.80 4.31
CA GLY A 272 5.20 -13.91 5.25
C GLY A 272 4.15 -14.18 6.36
N ILE A 273 2.82 -13.92 6.29
CA ILE A 273 1.63 -14.65 6.89
C ILE A 273 1.99 -15.48 8.13
N LYS A 274 1.56 -14.96 9.28
CA LYS A 274 0.58 -15.68 10.08
C LYS A 274 -0.75 -14.92 10.12
N ASP A 275 -1.81 -15.70 10.28
CA ASP A 275 -3.21 -15.30 10.20
C ASP A 275 -3.59 -14.12 11.09
N ASN A 276 -4.61 -13.41 10.61
CA ASN A 276 -5.57 -12.44 11.19
C ASN A 276 -5.71 -12.23 12.72
N ASN A 277 -4.64 -12.24 13.48
CA ASN A 277 -4.53 -11.54 14.75
C ASN A 277 -3.58 -10.35 14.57
N LYS A 278 -3.93 -9.18 15.10
CA LYS A 278 -2.99 -8.06 15.23
C LYS A 278 -1.97 -8.44 16.30
N ASP A 279 -1.01 -9.27 15.93
CA ASP A 279 0.07 -9.76 16.77
C ASP A 279 1.09 -8.62 16.98
N ALA A 280 1.75 -8.58 18.13
CA ALA A 280 2.85 -7.65 18.42
C ALA A 280 3.91 -7.68 17.31
N THR A 281 4.14 -8.87 16.75
CA THR A 281 5.05 -9.10 15.61
C THR A 281 4.66 -8.29 14.38
N ASP A 282 3.38 -8.30 13.96
CA ASP A 282 2.89 -7.53 12.80
C ASP A 282 3.17 -6.03 12.98
N TRP A 283 3.06 -5.54 14.22
CA TRP A 283 3.24 -4.13 14.50
C TRP A 283 4.73 -3.72 14.51
N MET A 284 5.59 -4.57 15.07
CA MET A 284 7.04 -4.38 15.01
C MET A 284 7.54 -4.31 13.57
N GLU A 285 7.11 -5.25 12.72
CA GLU A 285 7.45 -5.25 11.30
C GLU A 285 6.94 -3.97 10.61
N TRP A 286 5.70 -3.56 10.87
CA TRP A 286 5.19 -2.30 10.32
C TRP A 286 6.06 -1.10 10.70
N GLN A 287 6.51 -0.99 11.96
CA GLN A 287 7.38 0.08 12.41
C GLN A 287 8.73 0.06 11.70
N ALA A 288 9.39 -1.09 11.63
CA ALA A 288 10.69 -1.24 10.98
C ALA A 288 10.61 -0.87 9.49
N ASN A 289 9.56 -1.29 8.80
CA ASN A 289 9.33 -0.94 7.39
C ASN A 289 9.00 0.51 7.15
N ALA A 290 8.25 1.13 8.06
CA ALA A 290 7.93 2.54 7.96
C ALA A 290 9.17 3.41 8.23
N LEU A 291 10.06 2.99 9.14
CA LEU A 291 11.20 3.78 9.60
C LEU A 291 12.46 3.59 8.73
N ALA A 292 12.78 2.37 8.28
CA ALA A 292 13.99 2.09 7.50
C ALA A 292 14.21 3.01 6.29
N PRO A 293 13.23 3.26 5.40
CA PRO A 293 13.41 4.20 4.28
C PRO A 293 13.53 5.66 4.74
N ARG A 294 12.90 6.04 5.86
CA ARG A 294 12.99 7.40 6.44
C ARG A 294 14.35 7.67 7.05
N ILE A 295 14.97 6.64 7.63
CA ILE A 295 16.33 6.67 8.15
C ILE A 295 17.33 6.79 7.00
N GLN A 296 17.19 5.98 5.95
CA GLN A 296 18.06 6.05 4.77
C GLN A 296 17.93 7.36 3.99
N MET A 297 16.73 7.96 4.00
CA MET A 297 16.42 9.20 3.27
C MET A 297 15.80 10.24 4.21
N PRO A 298 16.60 10.92 5.06
CA PRO A 298 16.08 11.86 6.05
C PRO A 298 15.34 13.03 5.38
N ILE A 299 14.17 13.42 5.89
CA ILE A 299 13.23 14.31 5.16
C ILE A 299 13.83 15.64 4.71
N SER A 300 14.61 16.29 5.58
CA SER A 300 15.25 17.59 5.30
C SER A 300 16.27 17.48 4.16
N THR A 301 17.18 16.54 4.28
CA THR A 301 18.28 16.36 3.33
C THR A 301 17.82 15.74 2.02
N PHE A 302 16.84 14.84 2.07
CA PHE A 302 16.16 14.32 0.88
C PHE A 302 15.50 15.43 0.08
N LYS A 303 14.67 16.28 0.70
CA LYS A 303 14.03 17.42 0.00
C LYS A 303 15.06 18.35 -0.64
N LYS A 304 16.15 18.65 0.06
CA LYS A 304 17.24 19.49 -0.47
C LYS A 304 17.86 18.87 -1.72
N LYS A 305 18.15 17.56 -1.70
CA LYS A 305 18.75 16.86 -2.84
C LYS A 305 17.77 16.67 -4.00
N ALA A 306 16.50 16.38 -3.71
CA ALA A 306 15.45 16.29 -4.72
C ALA A 306 15.30 17.63 -5.45
N PHE A 307 15.26 18.75 -4.73
CA PHE A 307 15.22 20.08 -5.35
C PHE A 307 16.43 20.38 -6.24
N GLU A 308 17.63 19.99 -5.80
CA GLU A 308 18.87 20.13 -6.58
C GLU A 308 18.78 19.38 -7.92
N PHE A 309 18.41 18.09 -7.89
CA PHE A 309 18.27 17.29 -9.10
C PHE A 309 17.13 17.77 -10.00
N ILE A 310 15.98 18.16 -9.44
CA ILE A 310 14.88 18.74 -10.23
C ILE A 310 15.37 19.97 -10.98
N LYS A 311 16.07 20.89 -10.29
CA LYS A 311 16.59 22.11 -10.91
C LYS A 311 17.61 21.80 -12.01
N GLN A 312 18.49 20.82 -11.77
CA GLN A 312 19.47 20.37 -12.75
C GLN A 312 18.77 19.83 -14.01
N TYR A 313 17.89 18.84 -13.87
CA TYR A 313 17.24 18.19 -15.01
C TYR A 313 16.30 19.11 -15.77
N LYS A 314 15.58 20.03 -15.10
CA LYS A 314 14.78 21.05 -15.79
C LYS A 314 15.64 21.91 -16.71
N LYS A 315 16.83 22.30 -16.25
CA LYS A 315 17.78 23.10 -17.04
C LYS A 315 18.36 22.31 -18.22
N GLU A 316 18.71 21.04 -18.00
CA GLU A 316 19.29 20.17 -19.03
C GLU A 316 18.29 19.81 -20.13
N ILE A 317 17.05 19.52 -19.76
CA ILE A 317 15.97 19.14 -20.70
C ILE A 317 15.32 20.38 -21.33
N GLY A 318 15.31 21.52 -20.63
CA GLY A 318 14.66 22.76 -21.09
C GLY A 318 13.14 22.73 -20.93
N THR A 319 12.64 22.12 -19.85
CA THR A 319 11.20 22.00 -19.54
C THR A 319 10.89 22.58 -18.16
N ASP A 320 9.72 23.21 -18.04
CA ASP A 320 9.18 23.66 -16.75
C ASP A 320 8.27 22.60 -16.11
N GLU A 321 7.88 21.56 -16.86
CA GLU A 321 7.00 20.50 -16.38
C GLU A 321 7.77 19.50 -15.50
N LEU A 322 7.30 19.31 -14.26
CA LEU A 322 7.95 18.40 -13.30
C LEU A 322 7.91 16.94 -13.75
N ILE A 323 6.85 16.54 -14.45
CA ILE A 323 6.66 15.15 -14.86
C ILE A 323 7.72 14.68 -15.86
N ASP A 324 8.22 15.59 -16.70
CA ASP A 324 9.24 15.29 -17.73
C ASP A 324 10.63 15.03 -17.13
N VAL A 325 10.89 15.52 -15.91
CA VAL A 325 12.17 15.35 -15.20
C VAL A 325 12.08 14.33 -14.05
N MET A 326 10.88 13.86 -13.71
CA MET A 326 10.66 13.11 -12.47
C MET A 326 11.41 11.76 -12.46
N GLU A 327 11.44 11.06 -13.59
CA GLU A 327 12.13 9.78 -13.70
C GLU A 327 13.65 9.86 -13.51
N PRO A 328 14.40 10.70 -14.24
CA PRO A 328 15.83 10.83 -14.01
C PRO A 328 16.16 11.39 -12.62
N VAL A 329 15.27 12.21 -12.04
CA VAL A 329 15.38 12.66 -10.64
C VAL A 329 15.29 11.47 -9.67
N ILE A 330 14.30 10.60 -9.84
CA ILE A 330 14.11 9.41 -8.98
C ILE A 330 15.31 8.45 -9.11
N ASP A 331 15.78 8.17 -10.33
CA ASP A 331 16.95 7.30 -10.55
C ASP A 331 18.22 7.90 -9.91
N SER A 332 18.40 9.22 -9.99
CA SER A 332 19.53 9.93 -9.37
C SER A 332 19.44 9.93 -7.85
N LEU A 333 18.25 10.10 -7.28
CA LEU A 333 18.02 9.99 -5.84
C LEU A 333 18.27 8.57 -5.33
N ALA A 334 17.78 7.56 -6.05
CA ALA A 334 18.00 6.16 -5.72
C ALA A 334 19.51 5.85 -5.68
N THR A 335 20.24 6.29 -6.70
CA THR A 335 21.70 6.15 -6.77
C THR A 335 22.39 6.91 -5.65
N PHE A 336 22.00 8.17 -5.41
CA PHE A 336 22.64 9.02 -4.40
C PHE A 336 22.46 8.52 -2.96
N PHE A 337 21.29 7.99 -2.62
CA PHE A 337 20.98 7.47 -1.29
C PHE A 337 21.27 5.96 -1.14
N GLY A 338 21.69 5.27 -2.21
CA GLY A 338 21.98 3.82 -2.17
C GLY A 338 20.74 2.96 -1.92
N VAL A 339 19.58 3.38 -2.42
CA VAL A 339 18.28 2.71 -2.24
C VAL A 339 17.70 2.22 -3.58
N SER A 340 16.65 1.40 -3.54
CA SER A 340 15.95 1.01 -4.76
C SER A 340 15.20 2.20 -5.39
N ARG A 341 14.99 2.14 -6.72
CA ARG A 341 14.15 3.11 -7.45
C ARG A 341 12.78 3.26 -6.79
N THR A 342 12.15 2.14 -6.42
CA THR A 342 10.83 2.12 -5.79
C THR A 342 10.85 2.83 -4.43
N ALA A 343 11.88 2.63 -3.61
CA ALA A 343 12.03 3.35 -2.34
C ALA A 343 12.18 4.86 -2.54
N ALA A 344 13.00 5.29 -3.51
CA ALA A 344 13.15 6.71 -3.85
C ALA A 344 11.85 7.33 -4.40
N LYS A 345 11.11 6.60 -5.26
CA LYS A 345 9.79 6.99 -5.78
C LYS A 345 8.79 7.19 -4.64
N ILE A 346 8.69 6.23 -3.71
CA ILE A 346 7.84 6.33 -2.52
C ILE A 346 8.24 7.54 -1.69
N ARG A 347 9.54 7.75 -1.48
CA ARG A 347 10.03 8.89 -0.68
C ARG A 347 9.71 10.24 -1.32
N MET A 348 9.76 10.34 -2.65
CA MET A 348 9.32 11.54 -3.38
C MET A 348 7.85 11.88 -3.09
N ILE A 349 6.98 10.86 -3.06
CA ILE A 349 5.56 11.01 -2.76
C ILE A 349 5.36 11.42 -1.30
N ASP A 350 6.02 10.73 -0.36
CA ASP A 350 5.98 11.03 1.07
C ASP A 350 6.35 12.49 1.39
N VAL A 351 7.28 13.08 0.64
CA VAL A 351 7.71 14.47 0.83
C VAL A 351 6.89 15.50 0.04
N GLY A 352 5.91 15.04 -0.75
CA GLY A 352 4.87 15.86 -1.36
C GLY A 352 4.92 16.02 -2.89
N TYR A 353 5.78 15.27 -3.59
CA TYR A 353 5.86 15.24 -5.06
C TYR A 353 4.96 14.13 -5.63
N GLU A 354 3.67 14.38 -5.73
CA GLU A 354 2.67 13.40 -6.21
C GLU A 354 2.84 13.04 -7.69
N GLU A 355 3.53 13.88 -8.48
CA GLU A 355 3.84 13.59 -9.89
C GLU A 355 4.67 12.31 -10.04
N ALA A 356 5.40 11.91 -8.99
CA ALA A 356 6.10 10.63 -8.97
C ALA A 356 5.16 9.43 -9.11
N ILE A 357 3.88 9.52 -8.71
CA ILE A 357 2.91 8.42 -8.81
C ILE A 357 2.80 7.90 -10.25
N GLY A 358 2.69 8.81 -11.23
CA GLY A 358 2.49 8.47 -12.64
C GLY A 358 3.76 8.07 -13.40
N THR A 359 4.89 7.82 -12.71
CA THR A 359 6.16 7.40 -13.32
C THR A 359 6.42 5.90 -13.20
N PHE A 360 7.29 5.35 -14.05
CA PHE A 360 7.73 3.94 -14.00
C PHE A 360 6.58 2.91 -14.00
N THR A 361 5.46 3.23 -14.64
CA THR A 361 4.30 2.34 -14.71
C THR A 361 4.41 1.45 -15.95
N TYR A 362 4.34 0.13 -15.74
CA TYR A 362 4.32 -0.88 -16.79
C TYR A 362 3.04 -1.69 -16.68
N ILE A 363 2.29 -1.77 -17.77
CA ILE A 363 1.01 -2.47 -17.86
C ILE A 363 1.01 -3.24 -19.17
N ASP A 364 0.56 -4.49 -19.13
CA ASP A 364 0.48 -5.37 -20.30
C ASP A 364 1.81 -5.47 -21.07
N GLY A 365 2.92 -5.53 -20.33
CA GLY A 365 4.28 -5.62 -20.87
C GLY A 365 4.79 -4.34 -21.56
N ARG A 366 4.03 -3.25 -21.51
CA ARG A 366 4.36 -1.96 -22.13
C ARG A 366 4.58 -0.90 -21.07
N TYR A 367 5.46 0.03 -21.39
CA TYR A 367 5.71 1.19 -20.56
C TYR A 367 4.65 2.26 -20.83
N VAL A 368 3.98 2.71 -19.77
CA VAL A 368 2.99 3.77 -19.80
C VAL A 368 3.70 5.10 -19.65
N LYS A 369 3.40 6.06 -20.52
CA LYS A 369 4.09 7.35 -20.48
C LYS A 369 3.85 8.08 -19.15
N PRO A 370 4.85 8.81 -18.61
CA PRO A 370 4.70 9.58 -17.39
C PRO A 370 3.54 10.56 -17.47
N HIS A 371 2.74 10.64 -16.43
CA HIS A 371 1.61 11.57 -16.35
C HIS A 371 1.46 12.13 -14.95
N ARG A 372 0.86 13.31 -14.85
CA ARG A 372 0.51 13.95 -13.58
C ARG A 372 -0.96 14.33 -13.55
N PHE A 373 -1.42 14.63 -12.35
CA PHE A 373 -2.77 15.04 -12.06
C PHE A 373 -2.73 16.10 -10.96
N LYS A 374 -3.85 16.78 -10.76
CA LYS A 374 -4.00 17.73 -9.66
C LYS A 374 -3.75 17.02 -8.31
N LYS A 375 -2.98 17.69 -7.45
CA LYS A 375 -2.62 17.18 -6.12
C LYS A 375 -3.85 16.81 -5.28
N GLY A 376 -3.81 15.65 -4.62
CA GLY A 376 -4.85 15.14 -3.73
C GLY A 376 -6.04 14.47 -4.42
N ILE A 377 -5.99 14.26 -5.74
CA ILE A 377 -7.07 13.60 -6.49
C ILE A 377 -7.11 12.09 -6.26
N LEU A 378 -5.95 11.43 -6.27
CA LEU A 378 -5.88 9.98 -6.06
C LEU A 378 -5.66 9.67 -4.58
N GLN A 379 -6.46 8.73 -4.06
CA GLN A 379 -6.13 8.03 -2.83
C GLN A 379 -4.97 7.05 -3.08
N ARG A 380 -4.33 6.56 -2.00
CA ARG A 380 -3.13 5.70 -2.10
C ARG A 380 -3.32 4.42 -2.90
N ASN A 381 -4.54 3.87 -2.88
CA ASN A 381 -4.90 2.66 -3.60
C ASN A 381 -5.62 2.94 -4.92
N GLN A 382 -5.59 4.17 -5.44
CA GLN A 382 -6.25 4.52 -6.69
C GLN A 382 -5.26 4.78 -7.82
N THR A 383 -5.71 4.60 -9.06
CA THR A 383 -4.93 4.83 -10.27
C THR A 383 -5.82 5.20 -11.45
N PHE A 384 -5.27 5.91 -12.44
CA PHE A 384 -5.92 6.09 -13.74
C PHE A 384 -5.65 4.92 -14.70
N SER A 385 -4.60 4.13 -14.44
CA SER A 385 -4.07 3.17 -15.41
C SER A 385 -4.58 1.76 -15.15
N ILE A 386 -5.12 1.10 -16.17
CA ILE A 386 -5.77 -0.22 -16.10
C ILE A 386 -5.33 -1.11 -17.27
N SER A 387 -5.13 -2.41 -17.01
CA SER A 387 -4.80 -3.40 -18.05
C SER A 387 -5.95 -3.57 -19.04
N ALA A 388 -5.68 -4.02 -20.26
CA ALA A 388 -6.77 -4.19 -21.23
C ALA A 388 -7.72 -5.33 -20.83
N THR A 389 -7.20 -6.35 -20.13
CA THR A 389 -8.02 -7.46 -19.61
C THR A 389 -8.96 -6.96 -18.52
N ASP A 390 -8.43 -6.21 -17.53
CA ASP A 390 -9.28 -5.63 -16.48
C ASP A 390 -10.23 -4.58 -17.06
N ALA A 391 -9.80 -3.79 -18.05
CA ALA A 391 -10.65 -2.85 -18.77
C ALA A 391 -11.83 -3.54 -19.46
N ALA A 392 -11.57 -4.66 -20.14
CA ALA A 392 -12.61 -5.47 -20.77
C ALA A 392 -13.57 -6.04 -19.72
N ILE A 393 -13.06 -6.60 -18.62
CA ILE A 393 -13.88 -7.12 -17.52
C ILE A 393 -14.75 -6.02 -16.92
N GLN A 394 -14.16 -4.87 -16.54
CA GLN A 394 -14.89 -3.78 -15.90
C GLN A 394 -15.92 -3.14 -16.84
N SER A 395 -15.59 -2.94 -18.12
CA SER A 395 -16.54 -2.38 -19.11
C SER A 395 -17.76 -3.27 -19.39
N LEU A 396 -17.63 -4.58 -19.19
CA LEU A 396 -18.71 -5.55 -19.38
C LEU A 396 -19.47 -5.86 -18.08
N ALA A 397 -18.76 -6.03 -16.97
CA ALA A 397 -19.32 -6.53 -15.72
C ALA A 397 -19.79 -5.42 -14.76
N ASN A 398 -19.23 -4.21 -14.84
CA ASN A 398 -19.63 -3.09 -13.99
C ASN A 398 -20.69 -2.22 -14.72
N PRO A 399 -21.96 -2.20 -14.26
CA PRO A 399 -23.03 -1.49 -14.98
C PRO A 399 -22.81 0.03 -15.08
N GLU A 400 -22.26 0.65 -14.04
CA GLU A 400 -21.98 2.09 -14.00
C GLU A 400 -20.92 2.45 -15.04
N MET A 401 -19.79 1.76 -15.02
CA MET A 401 -18.74 1.96 -16.01
C MET A 401 -19.23 1.64 -17.41
N SER A 402 -19.95 0.54 -17.61
CA SER A 402 -20.51 0.16 -18.92
C SER A 402 -21.37 1.28 -19.51
N SER A 403 -22.26 1.87 -18.71
CA SER A 403 -23.10 2.99 -19.15
C SER A 403 -22.28 4.22 -19.56
N LEU A 404 -21.11 4.41 -18.97
CA LEU A 404 -20.23 5.55 -19.20
C LEU A 404 -19.41 5.45 -20.48
N VAL A 405 -18.97 4.24 -20.84
CA VAL A 405 -18.01 4.03 -21.94
C VAL A 405 -18.64 3.47 -23.21
N ARG A 406 -19.86 2.93 -23.13
CA ARG A 406 -20.50 2.16 -24.22
C ARG A 406 -20.87 2.98 -25.47
N ASP A 407 -21.04 4.29 -25.32
CA ASP A 407 -21.40 5.24 -26.40
C ASP A 407 -20.18 5.74 -27.19
N GLY A 408 -18.96 5.37 -26.78
CA GLY A 408 -17.71 5.85 -27.38
C GLY A 408 -17.23 7.19 -26.84
N SER A 409 -17.82 7.68 -25.74
CA SER A 409 -17.35 8.86 -25.00
C SER A 409 -15.91 8.72 -24.51
N TYR A 410 -15.44 7.49 -24.29
CA TYR A 410 -14.09 7.17 -23.83
C TYR A 410 -13.42 6.17 -24.76
N LEU A 411 -12.15 6.44 -25.09
CA LEU A 411 -11.26 5.54 -25.80
C LEU A 411 -10.24 4.94 -24.83
N TYR A 412 -9.79 3.72 -25.13
CA TYR A 412 -8.73 3.07 -24.36
C TYR A 412 -7.37 3.37 -25.00
N VAL A 413 -6.62 4.31 -24.41
CA VAL A 413 -5.36 4.84 -24.96
C VAL A 413 -4.27 4.80 -23.89
N ASP A 414 -3.11 4.24 -24.24
CA ASP A 414 -1.93 4.13 -23.36
C ASP A 414 -2.25 3.58 -21.95
N SER A 415 -3.08 2.54 -21.88
CA SER A 415 -3.58 1.94 -20.62
C SER A 415 -4.53 2.80 -19.78
N HIS A 416 -5.22 3.75 -20.38
CA HIS A 416 -6.19 4.62 -19.72
C HIS A 416 -7.51 4.68 -20.49
N PHE A 417 -8.63 4.88 -19.78
CA PHE A 417 -9.87 5.33 -20.43
C PHE A 417 -9.87 6.84 -20.48
N VAL A 418 -9.68 7.40 -21.68
CA VAL A 418 -9.53 8.85 -21.92
C VAL A 418 -10.75 9.39 -22.66
N LEU A 419 -11.25 10.54 -22.24
CA LEU A 419 -12.36 11.21 -22.89
C LEU A 419 -12.05 11.49 -24.36
N ASN A 420 -12.95 11.07 -25.25
CA ASN A 420 -12.78 11.17 -26.69
C ASN A 420 -13.02 12.60 -27.20
N HIS A 421 -12.04 13.47 -27.00
CA HIS A 421 -12.10 14.86 -27.43
C HIS A 421 -10.72 15.35 -27.88
N PRO A 422 -10.61 16.19 -28.92
CA PRO A 422 -9.32 16.69 -29.45
C PRO A 422 -8.45 17.46 -28.44
N LYS A 423 -9.06 17.96 -27.34
CA LYS A 423 -8.33 18.54 -26.21
C LYS A 423 -7.41 17.52 -25.54
N TYR A 424 -7.82 16.25 -25.50
CA TYR A 424 -7.17 15.19 -24.72
C TYR A 424 -6.49 14.13 -25.59
N LEU A 425 -6.96 13.92 -26.82
CA LEU A 425 -6.42 12.94 -27.76
C LEU A 425 -5.98 13.60 -29.06
N THR A 426 -4.86 13.13 -29.60
CA THR A 426 -4.30 13.53 -30.89
C THR A 426 -3.72 12.31 -31.62
N GLN A 427 -3.34 12.50 -32.87
CA GLN A 427 -2.60 11.50 -33.63
C GLN A 427 -1.11 11.85 -33.70
N ASP A 428 -0.25 10.84 -33.62
CA ASP A 428 1.18 11.01 -33.88
C ASP A 428 1.49 11.04 -35.39
N ILE A 429 2.78 11.14 -35.75
CA ILE A 429 3.24 11.16 -37.15
C ILE A 429 2.90 9.89 -37.94
N PHE A 430 2.60 8.79 -37.26
CA PHE A 430 2.19 7.51 -37.85
C PHE A 430 0.68 7.33 -37.83
N GLY A 431 -0.08 8.31 -37.33
CA GLY A 431 -1.54 8.26 -37.21
C GLY A 431 -2.04 7.57 -35.94
N ASN A 432 -1.16 7.11 -35.05
CA ASN A 432 -1.55 6.40 -33.83
C ASN A 432 -2.24 7.36 -32.86
N THR A 433 -3.28 6.88 -32.19
CA THR A 433 -3.99 7.69 -31.20
C THR A 433 -3.18 7.77 -29.91
N ILE A 434 -2.83 8.98 -29.49
CA ILE A 434 -2.03 9.25 -28.28
C ILE A 434 -2.68 10.35 -27.42
N LEU A 435 -2.32 10.40 -26.14
CA LEU A 435 -2.68 11.52 -25.26
C LEU A 435 -1.96 12.80 -25.73
N THR A 436 -2.65 13.93 -25.64
CA THR A 436 -2.03 15.24 -25.76
C THR A 436 -1.17 15.54 -24.54
N ASP A 437 -0.24 16.49 -24.66
CA ASP A 437 0.54 16.99 -23.51
C ASP A 437 -0.36 17.58 -22.42
N TYR A 438 -1.49 18.17 -22.82
CA TYR A 438 -2.51 18.65 -21.88
C TYR A 438 -3.12 17.49 -21.09
N ALA A 439 -3.54 16.40 -21.74
CA ALA A 439 -4.10 15.24 -21.05
C ALA A 439 -3.10 14.61 -20.08
N ARG A 440 -1.84 14.43 -20.51
CA ARG A 440 -0.75 13.92 -19.66
C ARG A 440 -0.54 14.71 -18.37
N THR A 441 -0.87 16.00 -18.37
CA THR A 441 -0.69 16.89 -17.22
C THR A 441 -1.97 17.16 -16.42
N HIS A 442 -3.12 16.67 -16.91
CA HIS A 442 -4.46 16.90 -16.37
C HIS A 442 -5.31 15.63 -16.45
N MET A 443 -4.76 14.50 -16.00
CA MET A 443 -5.42 13.19 -16.10
C MET A 443 -6.78 13.19 -15.38
N GLU A 444 -6.94 13.96 -14.30
CA GLU A 444 -8.19 14.09 -13.54
C GLU A 444 -9.34 14.72 -14.34
N GLU A 445 -9.06 15.44 -15.42
CA GLU A 445 -10.10 16.03 -16.26
C GLU A 445 -10.71 15.04 -17.25
N CYS A 446 -9.95 14.00 -17.62
CA CYS A 446 -10.25 13.21 -18.81
C CYS A 446 -10.14 11.69 -18.62
N CYS A 447 -9.57 11.21 -17.50
CA CYS A 447 -9.36 9.79 -17.25
C CYS A 447 -10.27 9.23 -16.15
N LEU A 448 -10.65 7.96 -16.28
CA LEU A 448 -11.38 7.24 -15.24
C LEU A 448 -10.44 6.75 -14.13
N ILE A 449 -10.94 6.74 -12.89
CA ILE A 449 -10.20 6.28 -11.70
C ILE A 449 -10.62 4.84 -11.37
N PHE A 450 -9.63 4.05 -10.97
CA PHE A 450 -9.79 2.68 -10.53
C PHE A 450 -9.14 2.48 -9.17
N GLU A 451 -9.79 1.69 -8.33
CA GLU A 451 -9.27 1.24 -7.05
C GLU A 451 -8.57 -0.10 -7.22
N LEU A 452 -7.39 -0.18 -6.63
CA LEU A 452 -6.54 -1.35 -6.61
C LEU A 452 -6.69 -2.07 -5.28
N SER A 453 -6.76 -3.38 -5.36
CA SER A 453 -6.65 -4.30 -4.22
C SER A 453 -5.63 -5.36 -4.58
N VAL A 454 -4.84 -5.83 -3.61
CA VAL A 454 -3.80 -6.82 -3.89
C VAL A 454 -4.45 -8.21 -4.01
N ARG A 455 -4.19 -8.95 -5.11
CA ARG A 455 -4.71 -10.31 -5.26
C ARG A 455 -4.09 -11.23 -4.22
N SER A 456 -4.93 -12.07 -3.60
CA SER A 456 -4.52 -13.04 -2.58
C SER A 456 -3.35 -13.91 -3.05
N GLY A 457 -2.26 -13.91 -2.28
CA GLY A 457 -0.97 -14.55 -2.62
C GLY A 457 0.22 -13.64 -2.30
N CYS A 458 0.08 -12.34 -2.53
CA CYS A 458 0.95 -11.29 -1.97
C CYS A 458 0.28 -10.68 -0.75
N ARG A 459 0.93 -10.79 0.41
CA ARG A 459 0.32 -10.55 1.72
C ARG A 459 0.07 -9.05 1.92
N GLU A 460 -1.18 -8.68 2.20
CA GLU A 460 -1.70 -7.29 2.18
C GLU A 460 -1.00 -6.28 3.09
N LYS A 461 -0.21 -6.73 4.08
CA LYS A 461 0.18 -5.86 5.19
C LYS A 461 1.58 -5.24 5.09
N TYR A 462 2.38 -5.57 4.08
CA TYR A 462 3.75 -5.07 4.03
C TYR A 462 3.95 -3.76 3.26
N TYR A 463 3.01 -3.28 2.43
CA TYR A 463 3.14 -1.90 1.91
C TYR A 463 1.78 -1.27 1.63
N SER A 464 1.48 -0.15 2.30
CA SER A 464 0.47 0.81 1.82
C SER A 464 0.82 1.36 0.43
N GLU A 465 2.08 1.17 0.01
CA GLU A 465 2.67 1.65 -1.23
C GLU A 465 2.87 0.55 -2.28
N CYS A 466 2.38 -0.69 -2.04
CA CYS A 466 2.43 -1.80 -3.01
C CYS A 466 1.87 -1.36 -4.37
N PHE A 467 0.82 -0.54 -4.36
CA PHE A 467 0.15 0.01 -5.54
C PHE A 467 1.07 0.83 -6.46
N LEU A 468 2.20 1.33 -5.94
CA LEU A 468 3.20 2.09 -6.69
C LEU A 468 4.25 1.19 -7.35
N ASN A 469 4.37 -0.07 -6.91
CA ASN A 469 5.28 -1.05 -7.46
C ASN A 469 4.66 -1.74 -8.68
N ARG A 470 4.58 -0.99 -9.77
CA ARG A 470 4.05 -1.43 -11.07
C ARG A 470 5.13 -1.37 -12.14
N ASP A 471 6.38 -1.57 -11.75
CA ASP A 471 7.49 -1.64 -12.71
C ASP A 471 7.46 -2.97 -13.50
N LYS A 472 8.22 -3.04 -14.59
CA LYS A 472 8.28 -4.22 -15.48
C LYS A 472 8.64 -5.52 -14.75
N SER A 473 9.36 -5.42 -13.65
CA SER A 473 9.90 -6.52 -12.87
C SER A 473 9.08 -6.81 -11.60
N SER A 474 7.95 -6.11 -11.42
CA SER A 474 7.06 -6.32 -10.28
C SER A 474 6.39 -7.69 -10.36
N ILE A 475 6.40 -8.40 -9.25
CA ILE A 475 5.74 -9.70 -9.07
C ILE A 475 4.33 -9.54 -8.47
N ILE A 476 3.90 -8.31 -8.17
CA ILE A 476 2.64 -8.05 -7.47
C ILE A 476 1.50 -7.98 -8.49
N SER A 477 0.46 -8.80 -8.27
CA SER A 477 -0.79 -8.75 -9.04
C SER A 477 -1.90 -8.02 -8.26
N PHE A 478 -2.70 -7.23 -8.96
CA PHE A 478 -3.81 -6.47 -8.39
C PHE A 478 -5.16 -6.90 -8.95
N ASP A 479 -6.18 -6.86 -8.12
CA ASP A 479 -7.58 -6.78 -8.51
C ASP A 479 -7.94 -5.30 -8.67
N ILE A 480 -8.48 -4.97 -9.84
CA ILE A 480 -8.84 -3.60 -10.20
C ILE A 480 -10.36 -3.49 -10.24
N LYS A 481 -10.90 -2.48 -9.56
CA LYS A 481 -12.32 -2.16 -9.58
C LYS A 481 -12.52 -0.71 -9.99
N TYR A 482 -13.52 -0.45 -10.81
CA TYR A 482 -13.97 0.91 -11.03
C TYR A 482 -14.45 1.51 -9.71
N SER A 483 -13.88 2.64 -9.31
CA SER A 483 -14.08 3.24 -7.99
C SER A 483 -15.04 4.43 -7.99
N GLY A 484 -15.87 4.55 -9.03
CA GLY A 484 -16.61 5.78 -9.30
C GLY A 484 -15.69 6.87 -9.83
N GLY A 485 -16.08 7.50 -10.93
CA GLY A 485 -15.27 8.51 -11.61
C GLY A 485 -16.16 9.49 -12.37
N TYR A 486 -16.61 10.54 -11.68
CA TYR A 486 -17.20 11.76 -12.26
C TYR A 486 -16.96 13.01 -11.40
N GLU A 487 -16.08 12.96 -10.39
CA GLU A 487 -16.07 13.99 -9.35
C GLU A 487 -15.57 15.37 -9.82
N TYR A 488 -14.81 15.47 -10.93
CA TYR A 488 -14.13 16.73 -11.27
C TYR A 488 -14.36 17.28 -12.69
N SER A 489 -15.07 16.52 -13.55
CA SER A 489 -15.69 17.03 -14.78
C SER A 489 -17.17 16.64 -14.76
N THR A 490 -18.05 17.57 -14.37
CA THR A 490 -19.49 17.29 -14.23
C THR A 490 -20.05 16.68 -15.52
N GLN A 491 -21.07 15.83 -15.41
CA GLN A 491 -21.76 15.27 -16.59
C GLN A 491 -22.20 16.38 -17.57
N GLU A 492 -22.49 17.58 -17.06
CA GLU A 492 -22.74 18.80 -17.85
C GLU A 492 -21.51 19.31 -18.61
N LYS A 493 -20.33 19.38 -17.99
CA LYS A 493 -19.08 19.75 -18.68
C LYS A 493 -18.73 18.72 -19.75
N LYS A 494 -18.86 17.42 -19.45
CA LYS A 494 -18.71 16.34 -20.43
C LYS A 494 -19.71 16.50 -21.58
N ALA A 495 -20.99 16.64 -21.26
CA ALA A 495 -22.04 16.78 -22.26
C ALA A 495 -21.80 18.01 -23.14
N LYS A 496 -21.33 19.12 -22.58
CA LYS A 496 -20.96 20.32 -23.33
C LYS A 496 -19.74 20.10 -24.22
N LEU A 497 -18.72 19.39 -23.73
CA LEU A 497 -17.48 19.13 -24.47
C LEU A 497 -17.70 18.14 -25.62
N LEU A 498 -18.56 17.15 -25.42
CA LEU A 498 -18.90 16.12 -26.41
C LEU A 498 -20.19 16.40 -27.19
N ALA A 499 -20.87 17.52 -26.93
CA ALA A 499 -22.20 17.84 -27.48
C ALA A 499 -22.22 17.69 -29.00
N ASP A 500 -21.26 18.30 -29.68
CA ASP A 500 -21.21 18.33 -31.14
C ASP A 500 -20.94 16.93 -31.72
N VAL A 501 -20.04 16.17 -31.09
CA VAL A 501 -19.70 14.80 -31.50
C VAL A 501 -20.89 13.86 -31.32
N LEU A 502 -21.53 13.91 -30.14
CA LEU A 502 -22.70 13.09 -29.84
C LEU A 502 -23.90 13.48 -30.71
N ALA A 503 -24.13 14.77 -30.95
CA ALA A 503 -25.20 15.26 -31.80
C ALA A 503 -25.02 14.82 -33.26
N GLU A 504 -23.81 14.90 -33.81
CA GLU A 504 -23.55 14.42 -35.18
C GLU A 504 -23.66 12.89 -35.26
N ASN A 505 -23.16 12.15 -34.27
CA ASN A 505 -23.32 10.69 -34.21
C ASN A 505 -24.80 10.29 -34.18
N ALA A 506 -25.61 10.95 -33.34
CA ALA A 506 -27.05 10.73 -33.25
C ALA A 506 -27.76 11.10 -34.57
N ARG A 507 -27.36 12.21 -35.21
CA ARG A 507 -27.89 12.63 -36.50
C ARG A 507 -27.63 11.60 -37.59
N ILE A 508 -26.43 11.00 -37.62
CA ILE A 508 -26.10 9.95 -38.60
C ILE A 508 -26.83 8.66 -38.25
N TYR A 509 -26.85 8.25 -36.99
CA TYR A 509 -27.57 7.07 -36.51
C TYR A 509 -29.05 7.10 -36.92
N ASN A 510 -29.73 8.24 -36.73
CA ASN A 510 -31.14 8.41 -37.08
C ASN A 510 -31.42 8.34 -38.60
N LYS A 511 -30.40 8.39 -39.46
CA LYS A 511 -30.52 8.21 -40.91
C LYS A 511 -30.27 6.77 -41.35
N LEU A 512 -29.79 5.89 -40.46
CA LEU A 512 -29.42 4.53 -40.83
C LEU A 512 -30.67 3.66 -41.02
N PRO A 513 -30.85 3.04 -42.20
CA PRO A 513 -31.97 2.11 -42.43
C PRO A 513 -31.74 0.77 -41.73
N ASN A 514 -32.76 -0.09 -41.73
CA ASN A 514 -32.65 -1.49 -41.28
C ASN A 514 -31.83 -2.39 -42.24
N SER A 515 -31.35 -1.84 -43.37
CA SER A 515 -30.46 -2.51 -44.32
C SER A 515 -29.01 -2.19 -43.95
N TYR A 516 -28.22 -3.19 -43.58
CA TYR A 516 -26.81 -2.98 -43.21
C TYR A 516 -25.96 -2.50 -44.40
N THR A 517 -26.27 -2.96 -45.63
CA THR A 517 -25.54 -2.56 -46.84
C THR A 517 -25.80 -1.09 -47.19
N ASP A 518 -27.06 -0.64 -47.05
CA ASP A 518 -27.39 0.78 -47.26
C ASP A 518 -26.83 1.66 -46.13
N SER A 519 -26.82 1.16 -44.89
CA SER A 519 -26.14 1.80 -43.77
C SER A 519 -24.64 1.98 -44.06
N LEU A 520 -23.96 0.93 -44.56
CA LEU A 520 -22.55 0.99 -44.98
C LEU A 520 -22.29 2.03 -46.07
N LYS A 521 -23.18 2.16 -47.08
CA LYS A 521 -23.10 3.21 -48.11
C LYS A 521 -23.18 4.61 -47.49
N ILE A 522 -24.09 4.82 -46.53
CA ILE A 522 -24.28 6.11 -45.85
C ILE A 522 -23.05 6.47 -45.04
N VAL A 523 -22.59 5.58 -44.16
CA VAL A 523 -21.48 5.88 -43.25
C VAL A 523 -20.13 6.02 -43.97
N ARG A 524 -19.89 5.27 -45.06
CA ARG A 524 -18.69 5.45 -45.89
C ARG A 524 -18.66 6.83 -46.55
N LYS A 525 -19.80 7.28 -47.07
CA LYS A 525 -19.93 8.64 -47.64
C LYS A 525 -19.76 9.71 -46.57
N TRP A 526 -20.33 9.51 -45.38
CA TRP A 526 -20.18 10.42 -44.25
C TRP A 526 -18.72 10.56 -43.81
N LYS A 527 -17.98 9.46 -43.71
CA LYS A 527 -16.54 9.47 -43.38
C LYS A 527 -15.64 9.92 -44.54
N ASN A 528 -16.20 10.10 -45.74
CA ASN A 528 -15.49 10.49 -46.95
C ASN A 528 -14.29 9.59 -47.31
N VAL A 529 -14.40 8.29 -47.06
CA VAL A 529 -13.33 7.31 -47.32
C VAL A 529 -13.57 6.60 -48.65
N THR A 530 -12.55 6.52 -49.49
CA THR A 530 -12.64 5.81 -50.79
C THR A 530 -12.58 4.29 -50.60
N PHE A 531 -13.06 3.49 -51.57
CA PHE A 531 -12.91 2.04 -51.47
C PHE A 531 -11.44 1.60 -51.46
N LYS A 532 -10.58 2.30 -52.22
CA LYS A 532 -9.14 2.03 -52.26
C LYS A 532 -8.49 2.26 -50.90
N GLU A 533 -8.76 3.42 -50.29
CA GLU A 533 -8.26 3.76 -48.97
C GLU A 533 -8.77 2.78 -47.90
N LEU A 534 -10.06 2.41 -47.95
CA LEU A 534 -10.61 1.43 -47.02
C LEU A 534 -9.98 0.04 -47.21
N ALA A 535 -9.66 -0.34 -48.46
CA ALA A 535 -8.93 -1.57 -48.77
C ALA A 535 -7.51 -1.56 -48.17
N GLU A 536 -6.80 -0.45 -48.30
CA GLU A 536 -5.47 -0.26 -47.72
C GLU A 536 -5.50 -0.37 -46.19
N ARG A 537 -6.47 0.28 -45.53
CA ARG A 537 -6.65 0.20 -44.06
C ARG A 537 -6.99 -1.21 -43.59
N THR A 538 -7.98 -1.84 -44.23
CA THR A 538 -8.54 -3.13 -43.78
C THR A 538 -7.80 -4.36 -44.27
N MET A 539 -6.87 -4.21 -45.23
CA MET A 539 -6.22 -5.31 -45.96
C MET A 539 -7.18 -6.23 -46.72
N LEU A 540 -8.46 -5.83 -46.87
CA LEU A 540 -9.41 -6.49 -47.75
C LEU A 540 -9.22 -6.00 -49.20
N SER A 541 -9.56 -6.83 -50.18
CA SER A 541 -9.54 -6.37 -51.57
C SER A 541 -10.61 -5.29 -51.80
N GLU A 542 -10.28 -4.27 -52.60
CA GLU A 542 -11.24 -3.21 -52.97
C GLU A 542 -12.53 -3.80 -53.56
N ARG A 543 -12.39 -4.88 -54.35
CA ARG A 543 -13.51 -5.61 -54.96
C ARG A 543 -14.42 -6.24 -53.91
N THR A 544 -13.85 -6.86 -52.88
CA THR A 544 -14.60 -7.48 -51.78
C THR A 544 -15.40 -6.43 -51.02
N ILE A 545 -14.75 -5.32 -50.63
CA ILE A 545 -15.43 -4.23 -49.92
C ILE A 545 -16.58 -3.67 -50.75
N ARG A 546 -16.33 -3.40 -52.04
CA ARG A 546 -17.35 -2.87 -52.95
C ARG A 546 -18.56 -3.79 -53.06
N ARG A 547 -18.35 -5.09 -53.18
CA ARG A 547 -19.41 -6.10 -53.25
C ARG A 547 -20.25 -6.16 -51.98
N ILE A 548 -19.60 -6.15 -50.82
CA ILE A 548 -20.28 -6.13 -49.52
C ILE A 548 -21.12 -4.86 -49.37
N VAL A 549 -20.52 -3.69 -49.62
CA VAL A 549 -21.20 -2.39 -49.48
C VAL A 549 -22.35 -2.25 -50.49
N ASN A 550 -22.24 -2.82 -51.69
CA ASN A 550 -23.31 -2.80 -52.69
C ASN A 550 -24.41 -3.86 -52.47
N GLY A 551 -24.20 -4.84 -51.59
CA GLY A 551 -25.10 -5.97 -51.39
C GLY A 551 -25.00 -7.05 -52.46
N GLU A 552 -23.91 -7.09 -53.22
CA GLU A 552 -23.60 -8.14 -54.19
C GLU A 552 -23.06 -9.41 -53.49
N GLU A 553 -22.54 -9.27 -52.27
CA GLU A 553 -22.01 -10.35 -51.43
C GLU A 553 -22.32 -10.05 -49.97
N THR A 554 -22.61 -11.07 -49.15
CA THR A 554 -22.92 -10.87 -47.73
C THR A 554 -21.69 -10.59 -46.87
N GLY A 555 -20.50 -11.02 -47.31
CA GLY A 555 -19.26 -10.94 -46.54
C GLY A 555 -19.25 -11.92 -45.36
N SER A 556 -18.51 -11.54 -44.31
CA SER A 556 -18.41 -12.25 -43.04
C SER A 556 -18.49 -11.26 -41.87
N LEU A 557 -18.72 -11.76 -40.64
CA LEU A 557 -18.65 -10.93 -39.44
C LEU A 557 -17.34 -10.13 -39.37
N ASN A 558 -16.19 -10.80 -39.56
CA ASN A 558 -14.87 -10.16 -39.53
C ASN A 558 -14.75 -9.07 -40.61
N SER A 559 -15.25 -9.32 -41.82
CA SER A 559 -15.22 -8.32 -42.89
C SER A 559 -16.07 -7.08 -42.55
N ILE A 560 -17.23 -7.25 -41.91
CA ILE A 560 -18.07 -6.12 -41.48
C ILE A 560 -17.39 -5.36 -40.34
N ILE A 561 -16.83 -6.06 -39.35
CA ILE A 561 -16.08 -5.45 -38.24
C ILE A 561 -14.89 -4.66 -38.77
N LEU A 562 -14.11 -5.23 -39.69
CA LEU A 562 -13.01 -4.55 -40.38
C LEU A 562 -13.45 -3.27 -41.07
N ILE A 563 -14.57 -3.31 -41.79
CA ILE A 563 -15.11 -2.12 -42.46
C ILE A 563 -15.52 -1.06 -41.43
N CYS A 564 -16.21 -1.45 -40.36
CA CYS A 564 -16.61 -0.52 -39.29
C CYS A 564 -15.41 0.13 -38.60
N LEU A 565 -14.38 -0.67 -38.26
CA LEU A 565 -13.15 -0.18 -37.66
C LEU A 565 -12.34 0.66 -38.64
N GLY A 566 -12.16 0.24 -39.89
CA GLY A 566 -11.41 1.00 -40.90
C GLY A 566 -12.04 2.36 -41.26
N LEU A 567 -13.34 2.51 -41.02
CA LEU A 567 -14.09 3.76 -41.14
C LEU A 567 -14.10 4.60 -39.84
N HIS A 568 -13.51 4.10 -38.75
CA HIS A 568 -13.57 4.68 -37.41
C HIS A 568 -15.01 5.03 -36.98
N LEU A 569 -15.93 4.06 -37.12
CA LEU A 569 -17.35 4.26 -36.80
C LEU A 569 -17.58 4.22 -35.28
N PRO A 570 -18.34 5.18 -34.71
CA PRO A 570 -18.74 5.15 -33.31
C PRO A 570 -19.46 3.85 -32.93
N PRO A 571 -19.42 3.43 -31.66
CA PRO A 571 -19.89 2.10 -31.25
C PRO A 571 -21.36 1.84 -31.57
N GLU A 572 -22.24 2.82 -31.38
CA GLU A 572 -23.68 2.68 -31.65
C GLU A 572 -23.97 2.47 -33.14
N ILE A 573 -23.26 3.18 -34.01
CA ILE A 573 -23.38 3.04 -35.47
C ILE A 573 -22.83 1.68 -35.92
N SER A 574 -21.69 1.26 -35.40
CA SER A 574 -21.09 -0.05 -35.67
C SER A 574 -22.02 -1.19 -35.24
N ARG A 575 -22.60 -1.10 -34.04
CA ARG A 575 -23.57 -2.10 -33.54
C ARG A 575 -24.82 -2.16 -34.39
N HIS A 576 -25.40 -1.01 -34.76
CA HIS A 576 -26.54 -1.00 -35.68
C HIS A 576 -26.25 -1.71 -37.00
N ILE A 577 -25.08 -1.49 -37.60
CA ILE A 577 -24.68 -2.17 -38.84
C ILE A 577 -24.56 -3.69 -38.62
N ILE A 578 -23.92 -4.12 -37.53
CA ILE A 578 -23.74 -5.54 -37.23
C ILE A 578 -25.08 -6.21 -36.91
N ASP A 579 -25.91 -5.61 -36.07
CA ASP A 579 -27.21 -6.15 -35.64
C ASP A 579 -28.23 -6.26 -36.79
N LYS A 580 -28.07 -5.44 -37.84
CA LYS A 580 -28.87 -5.50 -39.07
C LYS A 580 -28.23 -6.36 -40.17
N SER A 581 -27.05 -6.90 -39.92
CA SER A 581 -26.38 -7.87 -40.79
C SER A 581 -26.85 -9.30 -40.48
N PRO A 582 -26.56 -10.29 -41.32
CA PRO A 582 -26.86 -11.70 -41.01
C PRO A 582 -25.92 -12.30 -39.94
N PHE A 583 -25.04 -11.51 -39.32
CA PHE A 583 -24.06 -11.95 -38.34
C PHE A 583 -24.29 -11.30 -36.97
N SER A 584 -23.81 -11.95 -35.91
CA SER A 584 -23.92 -11.42 -34.55
C SER A 584 -22.67 -11.71 -33.71
N LEU A 585 -22.37 -10.81 -32.78
CA LEU A 585 -21.29 -10.98 -31.81
C LEU A 585 -21.74 -11.91 -30.68
N ASN A 586 -21.19 -13.13 -30.68
CA ASN A 586 -21.30 -14.04 -29.54
C ASN A 586 -20.29 -13.70 -28.43
N LEU A 587 -20.70 -13.03 -27.35
CA LEU A 587 -19.83 -12.66 -26.23
C LEU A 587 -19.35 -13.86 -25.38
N ALA A 588 -19.85 -15.08 -25.61
CA ALA A 588 -19.24 -16.29 -25.06
C ALA A 588 -17.95 -16.70 -25.79
N ASN A 589 -17.69 -16.14 -26.99
CA ASN A 589 -16.47 -16.36 -27.76
C ASN A 589 -15.42 -15.30 -27.40
N GLN A 590 -14.23 -15.74 -27.01
CA GLN A 590 -13.13 -14.86 -26.60
C GLN A 590 -12.67 -13.88 -27.70
N ASN A 591 -12.64 -14.31 -28.97
CA ASN A 591 -12.32 -13.41 -30.09
C ASN A 591 -13.36 -12.29 -30.19
N HIS A 592 -14.64 -12.63 -30.07
CA HIS A 592 -15.72 -11.65 -30.16
C HIS A 592 -15.77 -10.70 -28.96
N GLN A 593 -15.32 -11.12 -27.77
CA GLN A 593 -15.12 -10.22 -26.64
C GLN A 593 -14.10 -9.13 -27.00
N TRP A 594 -12.96 -9.51 -27.57
CA TRP A 594 -11.94 -8.57 -28.00
C TRP A 594 -12.35 -7.74 -29.21
N TYR A 595 -13.12 -8.29 -30.15
CA TYR A 595 -13.69 -7.51 -31.26
C TYR A 595 -14.69 -6.47 -30.76
N ASN A 596 -15.55 -6.84 -29.80
CA ASN A 596 -16.47 -5.90 -29.17
C ASN A 596 -15.71 -4.81 -28.38
N PHE A 597 -14.63 -5.17 -27.69
CA PHE A 597 -13.75 -4.21 -27.03
C PHE A 597 -13.15 -3.23 -28.04
N ALA A 598 -12.61 -3.73 -29.16
CA ALA A 598 -12.05 -2.89 -30.21
C ALA A 598 -13.09 -1.94 -30.83
N LEU A 599 -14.29 -2.46 -31.16
CA LEU A 599 -15.41 -1.66 -31.69
C LEU A 599 -15.91 -0.59 -30.72
N THR A 600 -15.73 -0.80 -29.42
CA THR A 600 -16.24 0.12 -28.40
C THR A 600 -15.20 1.15 -27.96
N HIS A 601 -13.95 0.71 -27.75
CA HIS A 601 -12.92 1.51 -27.09
C HIS A 601 -11.70 1.82 -27.95
N LEU A 602 -11.52 1.10 -29.07
CA LEU A 602 -10.39 1.31 -29.98
C LEU A 602 -10.82 1.80 -31.37
N TYR A 603 -12.10 2.12 -31.58
CA TYR A 603 -12.61 2.47 -32.91
C TYR A 603 -11.97 3.72 -33.53
N GLY A 604 -11.34 4.57 -32.72
CA GLY A 604 -10.57 5.74 -33.20
C GLY A 604 -9.11 5.44 -33.57
N HIS A 605 -8.62 4.24 -33.28
CA HIS A 605 -7.24 3.83 -33.53
C HIS A 605 -7.05 3.35 -34.97
N THR A 606 -5.79 3.35 -35.41
CA THR A 606 -5.43 2.77 -36.70
C THR A 606 -5.66 1.26 -36.71
N MET A 607 -5.85 0.70 -37.91
CA MET A 607 -6.02 -0.75 -38.05
C MET A 607 -4.79 -1.54 -37.58
N ASP A 608 -3.58 -0.98 -37.69
CA ASP A 608 -2.36 -1.64 -37.25
C ASP A 608 -2.24 -1.68 -35.71
N GLU A 609 -2.64 -0.61 -35.02
CA GLU A 609 -2.78 -0.62 -33.56
C GLU A 609 -3.78 -1.69 -33.10
N ILE A 610 -4.95 -1.75 -33.75
CA ILE A 610 -5.99 -2.71 -33.41
C ILE A 610 -5.52 -4.14 -33.66
N ARG A 611 -4.87 -4.42 -34.80
CA ARG A 611 -4.31 -5.76 -35.08
C ARG A 611 -3.25 -6.16 -34.06
N THR A 612 -2.36 -5.23 -33.72
CA THR A 612 -1.32 -5.45 -32.71
C THR A 612 -1.93 -5.75 -31.34
N PHE A 613 -2.98 -5.00 -30.95
CA PHE A 613 -3.74 -5.23 -29.74
C PHE A 613 -4.40 -6.62 -29.74
N LEU A 614 -5.14 -6.97 -30.80
CA LEU A 614 -5.82 -8.26 -30.90
C LEU A 614 -4.84 -9.43 -30.84
N HIS A 615 -3.72 -9.34 -31.55
CA HIS A 615 -2.66 -10.35 -31.52
C HIS A 615 -2.06 -10.52 -30.11
N GLN A 616 -1.82 -9.41 -29.40
CA GLN A 616 -1.28 -9.45 -28.03
C GLN A 616 -2.18 -10.25 -27.07
N TYR A 617 -3.50 -10.20 -27.26
CA TYR A 617 -4.47 -10.91 -26.42
C TYR A 617 -4.94 -12.25 -27.00
N GLY A 618 -4.23 -12.77 -28.00
CA GLY A 618 -4.52 -14.07 -28.62
C GLY A 618 -5.82 -14.12 -29.40
N ALA A 619 -6.39 -12.96 -29.76
CA ALA A 619 -7.57 -12.90 -30.61
C ALA A 619 -7.19 -13.18 -32.06
N ALA A 620 -8.05 -13.89 -32.79
CA ALA A 620 -7.84 -14.14 -34.21
C ALA A 620 -7.71 -12.80 -34.96
N PRO A 621 -6.72 -12.67 -35.87
CA PRO A 621 -6.45 -11.40 -36.54
C PRO A 621 -7.66 -10.94 -37.37
N LEU A 622 -7.93 -9.64 -37.30
CA LEU A 622 -8.85 -8.94 -38.19
C LEU A 622 -8.08 -8.35 -39.37
#